data_AF-P0C8Y4-F1
#
_entry.id   AF-P0C8Y4-F1
#
_cell.length_a   1.000
_cell.length_b   1.000
_cell.length_c   1.000
_cell.angle_alpha   90.00
_cell.angle_beta   90.00
_cell.angle_gamma   90.00
#
_symmetry.space_group_name_H-M   'P 1'
#
loop_
_entity.id
_entity.type
_entity.pdbx_description
1 polymer ?
#
loop_
_entity_poly.entity_id
_entity_poly.type
_entity_poly.pdbx_seq_one_letter_code
_entity_poly.pdbx_strand_id
1 'polypeptide(L)' 'ELCEKASKTWSGNCGNTGHCDNQCKSWEGAAHGACHVRNGKHMCFCYFNC' A
#
# COMPACT_ATOMS: atom_id res chain seq x y z
N GLU A 1 -12.73 -9.14 6.63
CA GLU A 1 -12.73 -7.96 5.73
C GLU A 1 -11.29 -7.45 5.60
N LEU A 2 -11.00 -6.40 4.83
CA LEU A 2 -9.63 -5.85 4.75
C LEU A 2 -9.56 -4.46 5.38
N CYS A 3 -8.61 -4.26 6.29
CA CYS A 3 -8.33 -3.00 6.94
C CYS A 3 -7.26 -2.22 6.17
N GLU A 4 -7.60 -1.04 5.65
CA GLU A 4 -6.68 -0.14 4.93
C GLU A 4 -5.77 0.62 5.91
N LYS A 5 -4.46 0.65 5.64
CA LYS A 5 -3.49 1.53 6.30
C LYS A 5 -2.52 2.09 5.28
N ALA A 6 -2.07 3.32 5.46
CA ALA A 6 -0.96 3.83 4.67
C ALA A 6 0.30 2.98 4.93
N SER A 7 1.01 2.60 3.86
CA SER A 7 2.26 1.86 3.96
C SER A 7 3.27 2.67 4.78
N LYS A 8 3.91 2.03 5.76
CA LYS A 8 4.95 2.67 6.58
C LYS A 8 6.33 2.52 5.95
N THR A 9 6.51 1.56 5.06
CA THR A 9 7.79 1.29 4.41
C THR A 9 7.90 1.91 3.02
N TRP A 10 6.78 2.24 2.38
CA TRP A 10 6.79 2.87 1.07
C TRP A 10 7.26 4.32 1.15
N SER A 11 8.23 4.67 0.29
CA SER A 11 8.75 6.03 0.18
C SER A 11 8.60 6.52 -1.26
N GLY A 12 8.25 7.80 -1.41
CA GLY A 12 8.06 8.45 -2.71
C GLY A 12 6.68 8.20 -3.34
N ASN A 13 6.55 8.60 -4.61
CA ASN A 13 5.27 8.54 -5.32
C ASN A 13 4.93 7.09 -5.74
N CYS A 14 3.73 6.64 -5.39
CA CYS A 14 3.25 5.31 -5.77
C CYS A 14 2.81 5.28 -7.25
N GLY A 15 3.74 4.96 -8.16
CA GLY A 15 3.49 4.89 -9.60
C GLY A 15 3.11 3.50 -10.12
N ASN A 16 3.36 2.45 -9.34
CA ASN A 16 3.07 1.06 -9.74
C ASN A 16 2.38 0.32 -8.59
N THR A 17 1.07 0.06 -8.76
CA THR A 17 0.25 -0.69 -7.80
C THR A 17 0.83 -2.07 -7.52
N GLY A 18 1.39 -2.77 -8.50
CA GLY A 18 2.00 -4.08 -8.30
C GLY A 18 3.27 -4.04 -7.43
N HIS A 19 4.05 -2.96 -7.49
CA HIS A 19 5.19 -2.79 -6.58
C HIS A 19 4.70 -2.54 -5.15
N CYS A 20 3.68 -1.69 -4.98
CA CYS A 20 3.05 -1.45 -3.68
C CYS A 20 2.44 -2.73 -3.10
N ASP A 21 1.72 -3.51 -3.91
CA ASP A 21 1.17 -4.81 -3.51
C ASP A 21 2.24 -5.77 -2.99
N ASN A 22 3.30 -5.96 -3.79
CA ASN A 22 4.39 -6.85 -3.41
C ASN A 22 5.14 -6.38 -2.17
N GLN A 23 5.38 -5.07 -2.02
CA GLN A 23 6.04 -4.53 -0.82
C GLN A 23 5.14 -4.67 0.41
N CYS A 24 3.86 -4.31 0.32
CA CYS A 24 2.91 -4.48 1.42
C CYS A 24 2.86 -5.94 1.90
N LYS A 25 2.78 -6.91 0.97
CA LYS A 25 2.80 -8.34 1.29
C LYS A 25 4.11 -8.78 1.91
N SER A 26 5.23 -8.38 1.31
CA SER A 26 6.56 -8.91 1.68
C SER A 26 7.14 -8.25 2.93
N TRP A 27 6.89 -6.96 3.16
CA TRP A 27 7.58 -6.14 4.16
C TRP A 27 6.69 -5.75 5.33
N GLU A 28 5.39 -5.61 5.11
CA GLU A 28 4.45 -5.23 6.17
C GLU A 28 3.55 -6.40 6.61
N GLY A 29 3.55 -7.52 5.89
CA GLY A 29 2.68 -8.67 6.19
C GLY A 29 1.22 -8.42 5.84
N ALA A 30 0.96 -7.53 4.88
CA ALA A 30 -0.37 -7.23 4.40
C ALA A 30 -0.90 -8.34 3.47
N ALA A 31 -2.23 -8.44 3.35
CA ALA A 31 -2.86 -9.34 2.39
C ALA A 31 -2.82 -8.78 0.96
N HIS A 32 -2.87 -7.45 0.83
CA HIS A 32 -2.85 -6.74 -0.45
C HIS A 32 -2.23 -5.34 -0.28
N GLY A 33 -1.78 -4.73 -1.36
CA GLY A 33 -1.41 -3.32 -1.39
C GLY A 33 -1.84 -2.66 -2.70
N ALA A 34 -2.14 -1.37 -2.63
CA ALA A 34 -2.48 -0.60 -3.82
C ALA A 34 -2.05 0.87 -3.74
N CYS A 35 -1.76 1.46 -4.90
CA CYS A 35 -1.54 2.89 -5.01
C CYS A 35 -2.89 3.61 -5.04
N HIS A 36 -3.09 4.56 -4.13
CA HIS A 36 -4.23 5.47 -4.15
C HIS A 36 -3.78 6.92 -4.16
N VAL A 37 -4.57 7.76 -4.82
CA VAL A 37 -4.37 9.20 -4.78
C VAL A 37 -5.21 9.78 -3.64
N ARG A 38 -4.55 10.43 -2.67
CA ARG A 38 -5.23 11.26 -1.65
C ARG A 38 -4.66 12.67 -1.74
N ASN A 39 -5.54 13.66 -1.91
CA ASN A 39 -5.15 15.06 -2.00
C ASN A 39 -4.01 15.32 -3.01
N GLY A 40 -4.09 14.70 -4.19
CA GLY A 40 -3.09 14.81 -5.27
C GLY A 40 -1.79 14.03 -5.08
N LYS A 41 -1.61 13.29 -3.98
CA LYS A 41 -0.42 12.47 -3.73
C LYS A 41 -0.70 10.99 -4.00
N HIS A 42 0.11 10.34 -4.82
CA HIS A 42 0.01 8.88 -4.99
C HIS A 42 0.74 8.20 -3.85
N MET A 43 -0.01 7.57 -2.96
CA MET A 43 0.52 6.88 -1.79
C MET A 43 0.22 5.39 -1.88
N CYS A 44 1.11 4.59 -1.34
CA CYS A 44 0.89 3.16 -1.19
C CYS A 44 0.07 2.90 0.08
N PHE A 45 -1.00 2.13 -0.06
CA PHE A 45 -1.81 1.67 1.05
C PHE A 45 -1.76 0.15 1.11
N CYS A 46 -1.53 -0.38 2.30
CA CYS A 46 -1.52 -1.79 2.60
C CYS A 46 -2.84 -2.19 3.26
N TYR A 47 -3.37 -3.33 2.83
CA TYR A 47 -4.63 -3.90 3.28
C TYR A 47 -4.35 -5.17 4.07
N PHE A 48 -4.69 -5.15 5.35
CA PHE A 48 -4.44 -6.25 6.29
C PHE A 48 -5.72 -7.05 6.52
N ASN A 49 -5.58 -8.34 6.79
CA ASN A 49 -6.71 -9.14 7.27
C ASN A 49 -7.17 -8.58 8.63
N CYS A 50 -8.41 -8.07 8.61
CA CYS A 50 -9.25 -7.84 9.78
C CYS A 50 -10.28 -9.00 9.79
#